data_AF-A0A2V7RHQ6-F1
#
_entry.id   AF-A0A2V7RHQ6-F1
#
_cell.length_a   1.000
_cell.length_b   1.000
_cell.length_c   1.000
_cell.angle_alpha   90.00
_cell.angle_beta   90.00
_cell.angle_gamma   90.00
#
_symmetry.space_group_name_H-M   'P 1'
#
loop_
_entity.id
_entity.type
_entity.pdbx_description
1 polymer ?
#
loop_
_entity_poly.entity_id
_entity_poly.type
_entity_poly.pdbx_seq_one_letter_code
_entity_poly.pdbx_strand_id
1 'polypeptide(L)'
;MTVGRSDGRTVGLFGVLAYLSVSPTVQQSDVYAVLDRAATTYQTVSTLSADFTQIIVNPMIGAPDTTWGRLYEMRPSHFAMRFTRPKGDRVVADGRWLWLYTPSTTPGQVIRTKIPEVGTTGPNLIGQFVERPRER
;
A
#
# COMPACT_ATOMS: atom_id res chain seq x y z
N MET A 1 -67.83 -31.44 37.26
CA MET A 1 -68.69 -30.53 36.45
C MET A 1 -69.00 -29.31 37.29
N THR A 2 -69.09 -28.15 36.63
CA THR A 2 -69.73 -26.90 37.09
C THR A 2 -68.86 -25.91 37.89
N VAL A 3 -68.52 -24.80 37.20
CA VAL A 3 -68.54 -23.37 37.63
C VAL A 3 -67.67 -23.01 38.86
N GLY A 4 -66.82 -21.99 38.88
CA GLY A 4 -66.82 -20.71 38.19
C GLY A 4 -66.85 -19.57 39.23
N ARG A 5 -65.87 -18.66 39.11
CA ARG A 5 -65.84 -17.26 39.59
C ARG A 5 -65.49 -16.99 41.08
N SER A 6 -64.38 -16.27 41.30
CA SER A 6 -64.39 -14.96 41.97
C SER A 6 -63.02 -14.28 41.92
N ASP A 7 -63.08 -12.98 41.66
CA ASP A 7 -61.98 -12.02 41.60
C ASP A 7 -61.23 -11.87 42.93
N GLY A 8 -59.92 -11.63 42.85
CA GLY A 8 -59.10 -11.33 44.01
C GLY A 8 -57.67 -10.95 43.64
N ARG A 9 -57.47 -9.65 43.43
CA ARG A 9 -56.24 -8.84 43.48
C ARG A 9 -55.02 -9.55 44.10
N THR A 10 -53.83 -9.37 43.52
CA THR A 10 -52.61 -8.84 44.21
C THR A 10 -51.35 -9.01 43.34
N VAL A 11 -50.78 -7.85 42.98
CA VAL A 11 -49.35 -7.49 42.89
C VAL A 11 -48.37 -8.41 42.16
N GLY A 12 -47.71 -7.81 41.17
CA GLY A 12 -46.28 -7.98 40.96
C GLY A 12 -45.94 -8.55 39.60
N LEU A 13 -45.42 -7.73 38.71
CA LEU A 13 -44.40 -8.20 37.79
C LEU A 13 -43.45 -7.05 37.45
N PHE A 14 -42.21 -7.21 37.89
CA PHE A 14 -41.06 -6.41 37.51
C PHE A 14 -40.96 -6.36 35.99
N GLY A 15 -41.26 -5.20 35.40
CA GLY A 15 -40.98 -4.92 34.00
C GLY A 15 -39.48 -4.71 33.83
N VAL A 16 -38.75 -5.75 33.41
CA VAL A 16 -37.37 -5.63 32.96
C VAL A 16 -37.37 -4.82 31.66
N LEU A 17 -36.94 -3.55 31.74
CA LEU A 17 -36.58 -2.76 30.57
C LEU A 17 -35.29 -3.35 29.97
N ALA A 18 -35.44 -4.14 28.91
CA ALA A 18 -34.32 -4.57 28.09
C ALA A 18 -33.84 -3.38 27.25
N TYR A 19 -32.74 -2.75 27.68
CA TYR A 19 -32.00 -1.81 26.87
C TYR A 19 -31.34 -2.58 25.72
N LEU A 20 -31.91 -2.46 24.51
CA LEU A 20 -31.28 -2.92 23.27
C LEU A 20 -30.07 -2.04 22.99
N SER A 21 -28.91 -2.45 23.48
CA SER A 21 -27.62 -1.89 23.07
C SER A 21 -27.37 -2.24 21.60
N VAL A 22 -27.69 -1.31 20.70
CA VAL A 22 -27.20 -1.36 19.32
C VAL A 22 -25.72 -1.03 19.37
N SER A 23 -24.89 -2.06 19.53
CA SER A 23 -23.45 -1.91 19.34
C SER A 23 -23.21 -1.64 17.85
N PRO A 24 -22.53 -0.55 17.47
CA PRO A 24 -22.11 -0.39 16.08
C PRO A 24 -21.15 -1.54 15.76
N THR A 25 -21.55 -2.41 14.85
CA THR A 25 -20.63 -3.36 14.24
C THR A 25 -19.64 -2.53 13.43
N VAL A 26 -18.45 -2.30 13.98
CA VAL A 26 -17.31 -1.88 13.16
C VAL A 26 -17.12 -3.03 12.18
N GLN A 27 -17.59 -2.84 10.95
CA GLN A 27 -17.40 -3.80 9.88
C GLN A 27 -15.89 -3.92 9.71
N GLN A 28 -15.31 -4.99 10.23
CA GLN A 28 -13.90 -5.28 10.10
C GLN A 28 -13.65 -5.45 8.61
N SER A 29 -13.16 -4.40 7.97
CA SER A 29 -12.79 -4.43 6.56
C SER A 29 -11.79 -5.54 6.39
N ASP A 30 -12.15 -6.54 5.58
CA ASP A 30 -11.26 -7.63 5.23
C ASP A 30 -10.02 -7.02 4.59
N VAL A 31 -8.92 -7.03 5.34
CA VAL A 31 -7.63 -6.47 4.92
C VAL A 31 -7.21 -7.09 3.59
N TYR A 32 -7.54 -8.38 3.37
CA TYR A 32 -7.24 -9.06 2.13
C TYR A 32 -8.07 -8.53 0.96
N ALA A 33 -9.35 -8.19 1.17
CA ALA A 33 -10.18 -7.59 0.13
C ALA A 33 -9.65 -6.21 -0.34
N VAL A 34 -9.09 -5.41 0.56
CA VAL A 34 -8.47 -4.11 0.21
C VAL A 34 -7.20 -4.33 -0.62
N LEU A 35 -6.37 -5.28 -0.20
CA LEU A 35 -5.13 -5.64 -0.90
C LEU A 35 -5.42 -6.22 -2.29
N ASP A 36 -6.41 -7.11 -2.41
CA ASP A 36 -6.79 -7.74 -3.68
C ASP A 36 -7.33 -6.69 -4.68
N ARG A 37 -8.10 -5.71 -4.19
CA ARG A 37 -8.59 -4.60 -5.02
C ARG A 37 -7.45 -3.69 -5.50
N ALA A 38 -6.50 -3.38 -4.63
CA ALA A 38 -5.31 -2.61 -5.00
C ALA A 38 -4.46 -3.36 -6.03
N ALA A 39 -4.25 -4.67 -5.81
CA ALA A 39 -3.53 -5.55 -6.74
C ALA A 39 -4.19 -5.58 -8.12
N THR A 40 -5.50 -5.79 -8.18
CA THR A 40 -6.26 -5.83 -9.44
C THR A 40 -6.16 -4.50 -10.19
N THR A 41 -6.31 -3.38 -9.47
CA THR A 41 -6.23 -2.05 -10.08
C THR A 41 -4.84 -1.80 -10.65
N TYR A 42 -3.79 -2.11 -9.88
CA TYR A 42 -2.39 -1.93 -10.30
C TYR A 42 -2.02 -2.79 -11.50
N GLN A 43 -2.53 -4.03 -11.57
CA GLN A 43 -2.29 -4.93 -12.71
C GLN A 43 -2.82 -4.40 -14.04
N THR A 44 -3.81 -3.50 -14.03
CA THR A 44 -4.34 -2.89 -15.27
C THR A 44 -3.44 -1.76 -15.80
N VAL A 45 -2.50 -1.26 -14.99
CA VAL A 45 -1.57 -0.20 -15.41
C VAL A 45 -0.41 -0.83 -16.18
N SER A 46 -0.48 -0.80 -17.50
CA SER A 46 0.60 -1.26 -18.38
C SER A 46 1.74 -0.26 -18.50
N THR A 47 1.42 1.04 -18.42
CA THR A 47 2.36 2.16 -18.47
C THR A 47 1.99 3.23 -17.47
N LEU A 48 2.98 3.78 -16.76
CA LEU A 48 2.81 4.87 -15.80
C LEU A 48 3.85 5.96 -16.07
N SER A 49 3.43 7.22 -15.99
CA SER A 49 4.35 8.35 -15.86
C SER A 49 3.85 9.28 -14.76
N ALA A 50 4.73 9.62 -13.82
CA ALA A 50 4.39 10.45 -12.67
C ALA A 50 5.59 11.30 -12.24
N ASP A 51 5.33 12.54 -11.84
CA ASP A 51 6.34 13.34 -11.15
C ASP A 51 6.42 12.88 -9.68
N PHE A 52 7.63 12.82 -9.11
CA PHE A 52 7.86 12.41 -7.74
C PHE A 52 8.63 13.46 -6.94
N THR A 53 8.37 13.48 -5.64
CA THR A 53 9.18 14.15 -4.62
C THR A 53 9.48 13.14 -3.53
N GLN A 54 10.74 12.88 -3.24
CA GLN A 54 11.19 11.94 -2.23
C GLN A 54 11.96 12.68 -1.15
N ILE A 55 11.61 12.41 0.12
CA ILE A 55 12.25 12.98 1.29
C ILE A 55 12.85 11.83 2.10
N ILE A 56 14.18 11.78 2.20
CA ILE A 56 14.92 10.81 3.01
C ILE A 56 15.31 11.49 4.32
N VAL A 57 14.75 11.00 5.42
CA VAL A 57 15.14 11.43 6.77
C VAL A 57 16.07 10.39 7.36
N ASN A 58 17.36 10.73 7.51
CA ASN A 58 18.30 9.92 8.26
C ASN A 58 18.59 10.62 9.60
N PRO A 59 18.14 10.06 10.74
CA PRO A 59 18.29 10.70 12.05
C PRO A 59 19.76 10.87 12.48
N MET A 60 20.70 10.16 11.84
CA MET A 60 22.13 10.26 12.14
C MET A 60 22.88 11.30 11.29
N ILE A 61 22.32 11.73 10.15
CA ILE A 61 23.04 12.56 9.13
C ILE A 61 22.54 14.01 9.13
N GLY A 62 21.47 14.32 9.88
CA GLY A 62 20.98 15.68 10.08
C GLY A 62 19.81 16.03 9.17
N ALA A 63 19.98 17.04 8.32
CA ALA A 63 18.90 17.59 7.49
C ALA A 63 18.33 16.54 6.50
N PRO A 64 17.01 16.53 6.27
CA PRO A 64 16.40 15.64 5.28
C PRO A 64 16.94 15.90 3.88
N ASP A 65 17.29 14.82 3.16
CA ASP A 65 17.62 14.92 1.75
C ASP A 65 16.33 14.88 0.93
N THR A 66 16.11 15.90 0.10
CA THR A 66 14.91 15.99 -0.74
C THR A 66 15.31 15.92 -2.20
N THR A 67 14.68 14.99 -2.91
CA THR A 67 14.92 14.76 -4.34
C THR A 67 13.61 14.86 -5.12
N TRP A 68 13.73 15.30 -6.37
CA TRP A 68 12.61 15.46 -7.29
C TRP A 68 12.93 14.79 -8.60
N GLY A 69 11.90 14.34 -9.29
CA GLY A 69 12.10 13.75 -10.61
C GLY A 69 10.81 13.27 -11.24
N ARG A 70 10.99 12.43 -12.25
CA ARG A 70 9.91 11.78 -12.97
C ARG A 70 10.17 10.29 -13.08
N LEU A 71 9.13 9.53 -12.80
CA LEU A 71 9.05 8.09 -12.92
C LEU A 71 8.38 7.72 -14.25
N TYR A 72 8.89 6.66 -14.85
CA TYR A 72 8.30 5.98 -15.98
C TYR A 72 8.33 4.49 -15.71
N GLU A 73 7.22 3.81 -15.88
CA GLU A 73 7.12 2.37 -15.76
C GLU A 73 6.40 1.83 -16.99
N MET A 74 6.91 0.74 -17.54
CA MET A 74 6.25 -0.03 -18.59
C MET A 74 6.45 -1.51 -18.29
N ARG A 75 5.34 -2.19 -18.00
CA ARG A 75 5.36 -3.63 -17.72
C ARG A 75 5.78 -4.40 -18.98
N PRO A 76 6.46 -5.55 -18.85
CA PRO A 76 6.79 -6.23 -17.60
C PRO A 76 8.10 -5.78 -16.92
N SER A 77 8.98 -5.06 -17.63
CA SER A 77 10.39 -4.99 -17.20
C SER A 77 11.12 -3.68 -17.50
N HIS A 78 10.43 -2.66 -18.01
CA HIS A 78 11.02 -1.35 -18.30
C HIS A 78 10.67 -0.34 -17.21
N PHE A 79 11.68 0.39 -16.78
CA PHE A 79 11.55 1.40 -15.74
C PHE A 79 12.57 2.51 -15.95
N ALA A 80 12.18 3.75 -15.70
CA ALA A 80 13.11 4.86 -15.62
C ALA A 80 12.72 5.83 -14.51
N MET A 81 13.66 6.14 -13.64
CA MET A 81 13.56 7.23 -12.69
C MET A 81 14.60 8.28 -13.06
N ARG A 82 14.14 9.49 -13.41
CA ARG A 82 15.00 10.59 -13.85
C ARG A 82 14.89 11.72 -12.84
N PHE A 83 15.98 12.00 -12.15
CA PHE A 83 16.01 13.05 -11.16
C PHE A 83 16.19 14.42 -11.84
N THR A 84 15.36 15.35 -11.44
CA THR A 84 15.44 16.76 -11.85
C THR A 84 16.24 17.57 -10.85
N ARG A 85 16.21 17.20 -9.56
CA ARG A 85 16.98 17.81 -8.47
C ARG A 85 17.35 16.76 -7.42
N PRO A 86 18.66 16.56 -7.11
CA PRO A 86 19.81 17.05 -7.87
C PRO A 86 19.77 16.55 -9.32
N LYS A 87 20.27 17.36 -10.25
CA LYS A 87 20.20 17.02 -11.68
C LYS A 87 21.27 16.01 -12.05
N GLY A 88 20.91 15.02 -12.86
CA GLY A 88 21.86 14.12 -13.51
C GLY A 88 21.66 12.66 -13.14
N ASP A 89 21.17 12.42 -11.92
CA ASP A 89 20.89 11.09 -11.42
C ASP A 89 19.81 10.40 -12.26
N ARG A 90 19.99 9.10 -12.48
CA ARG A 90 19.05 8.26 -13.19
C ARG A 90 19.18 6.81 -12.76
N VAL A 91 18.03 6.16 -12.69
CA VAL A 91 17.91 4.70 -12.54
C VAL A 91 17.12 4.20 -13.74
N VAL A 92 17.66 3.22 -14.46
CA VAL A 92 17.02 2.69 -15.68
C VAL A 92 17.04 1.17 -15.63
N ALA A 93 15.88 0.55 -15.79
CA ALA A 93 15.74 -0.86 -16.13
C ALA A 93 15.39 -0.98 -17.61
N ASP A 94 16.22 -1.66 -18.38
CA ASP A 94 16.05 -1.88 -19.83
C ASP A 94 15.37 -3.21 -20.16
N GLY A 95 14.86 -3.91 -19.15
CA GLY A 95 14.29 -5.24 -19.26
C GLY A 95 15.24 -6.40 -19.01
N ARG A 96 16.56 -6.16 -19.00
CA ARG A 96 17.59 -7.17 -18.72
C ARG A 96 18.54 -6.74 -17.61
N TRP A 97 18.85 -5.46 -17.55
CA TRP A 97 19.81 -4.85 -16.64
C TRP A 97 19.18 -3.64 -15.95
N LEU A 98 19.52 -3.51 -14.68
CA LEU A 98 19.32 -2.32 -13.89
C LEU A 98 20.61 -1.50 -13.92
N TRP A 99 20.50 -0.24 -14.29
CA TRP A 99 21.57 0.73 -14.37
C TRP A 99 21.32 1.84 -13.37
N LEU A 100 22.30 2.11 -12.51
CA LEU A 100 22.28 3.21 -11.56
C LEU A 100 23.41 4.16 -11.92
N TYR A 101 23.07 5.42 -12.18
CA TYR A 101 24.02 6.49 -12.40
C TYR A 101 23.62 7.65 -11.50
N THR A 102 24.37 7.83 -10.41
CA THR A 102 24.10 8.84 -9.37
C THR A 102 25.31 9.76 -9.19
N PRO A 103 25.63 10.61 -10.20
CA PRO A 103 26.78 11.50 -10.14
C PRO A 103 26.68 12.54 -9.01
N SER A 104 25.49 12.79 -8.46
CA SER A 104 25.31 13.67 -7.30
C SER A 104 26.06 13.18 -6.05
N THR A 105 26.20 11.87 -5.88
CA THR A 105 26.82 11.23 -4.72
C THR A 105 28.09 10.46 -5.07
N THR A 106 28.14 9.84 -6.26
CA THR A 106 29.28 9.05 -6.72
C THR A 106 29.59 9.38 -8.18
N PRO A 107 30.31 10.51 -8.42
CA PRO A 107 30.65 10.94 -9.78
C PRO A 107 31.57 9.93 -10.48
N GLY A 108 31.40 9.81 -11.80
CA GLY A 108 32.26 8.97 -12.65
C GLY A 108 31.98 7.46 -12.61
N GLN A 109 30.95 7.02 -11.89
CA GLN A 109 30.60 5.60 -11.77
C GLN A 109 29.21 5.29 -12.34
N VAL A 110 29.08 4.12 -12.96
CA VAL A 110 27.79 3.49 -13.30
C VAL A 110 27.77 2.10 -12.70
N ILE A 111 26.73 1.78 -11.93
CA ILE A 111 26.51 0.44 -11.38
C ILE A 111 25.53 -0.29 -12.29
N ARG A 112 25.83 -1.56 -12.59
CA ARG A 112 24.99 -2.42 -13.42
C ARG A 112 24.72 -3.76 -12.72
N THR A 113 23.45 -4.13 -12.63
CA THR A 113 23.01 -5.39 -12.02
C THR A 113 22.03 -6.12 -12.94
N LYS A 114 22.10 -7.46 -13.02
CA LYS A 114 21.15 -8.25 -13.83
C LYS A 114 19.78 -8.25 -13.14
N ILE A 115 18.71 -8.06 -13.91
CA ILE A 115 17.34 -8.21 -13.39
C ILE A 115 17.04 -9.72 -13.29
N PRO A 116 16.63 -10.25 -12.12
CA PRO A 116 16.24 -11.65 -11.98
C PRO A 116 15.05 -11.99 -12.88
N GLU A 117 15.05 -13.19 -13.46
CA GLU A 117 13.92 -13.69 -14.29
C GLU A 117 12.68 -14.01 -13.44
N VAL A 118 12.88 -14.25 -12.14
CA VAL A 118 11.82 -14.52 -11.16
C VAL A 118 12.11 -13.72 -9.88
N GLY A 119 11.18 -12.86 -9.49
CA GLY A 119 11.28 -12.08 -8.25
C GLY A 119 11.10 -10.58 -8.43
N THR A 120 10.49 -9.94 -7.43
CA THR A 120 10.14 -8.51 -7.33
C THR A 120 11.36 -7.60 -7.09
N THR A 121 12.56 -8.08 -7.41
CA THR A 121 13.84 -7.39 -7.15
C THR A 121 14.29 -6.54 -8.36
N GLY A 122 13.33 -6.06 -9.15
CA GLY A 122 13.53 -4.90 -10.02
C GLY A 122 13.16 -3.62 -9.26
N PRO A 123 13.42 -2.41 -9.82
CA PRO A 123 13.06 -1.12 -9.21
C PRO A 123 11.54 -0.86 -9.17
N ASN A 124 10.71 -1.90 -9.19
CA ASN A 124 9.27 -1.84 -9.01
C ASN A 124 8.95 -1.62 -7.52
N LEU A 125 9.33 -0.45 -7.00
CA LEU A 125 9.14 -0.07 -5.60
C LEU A 125 7.66 -0.09 -5.20
N ILE A 126 6.75 0.25 -6.14
CA ILE A 126 5.29 0.22 -5.90
C ILE A 126 4.75 -1.22 -5.98
N GLY A 127 5.18 -2.01 -6.96
CA GLY A 127 4.81 -3.42 -7.09
C GLY A 127 5.26 -4.28 -5.91
N GLN A 128 6.34 -3.93 -5.19
CA GLN A 128 6.73 -4.62 -3.95
C GLN A 128 5.69 -4.54 -2.82
N PHE A 129 4.79 -3.54 -2.87
CA PHE A 129 3.68 -3.39 -1.93
C PHE A 129 2.37 -4.01 -2.47
N VAL A 130 2.26 -4.20 -3.79
CA VAL A 130 0.98 -4.47 -4.45
C VAL A 130 0.92 -5.83 -5.17
N GLU A 131 2.05 -6.39 -5.60
CA GLU A 131 2.10 -7.64 -6.39
C GLU A 131 2.16 -8.90 -5.51
N ARG A 132 2.61 -8.80 -4.25
CA ARG A 132 2.66 -9.91 -3.28
C ARG A 132 2.03 -9.53 -1.93
N PRO A 133 0.73 -9.14 -1.91
CA PRO A 133 0.07 -8.69 -0.68
C PRO A 133 -0.06 -9.78 0.39
N ARG A 134 0.03 -11.06 -0.01
CA ARG A 134 -0.25 -12.22 0.86
C ARG A 134 0.98 -13.04 1.26
N GLU A 135 2.17 -12.68 0.77
CA GLU A 135 3.43 -13.37 1.12
C GLU A 135 4.17 -12.68 2.28
N ARG A 136 3.49 -11.82 3.04
CA ARG A 136 4.01 -11.19 4.28
C ARG A 136 3.03 -11.37 5.42
#